data_AF-A0AAN9HV09-F1
#
_entry.id   AF-A0AAN9HV09-F1
#
_cell.length_a   1.000
_cell.length_b   1.000
_cell.length_c   1.000
_cell.angle_alpha   90.00
_cell.angle_beta   90.00
_cell.angle_gamma   90.00
#
_symmetry.space_group_name_H-M   'P 1'
#
loop_
_entity.id
_entity.type
_entity.pdbx_description
1 polymer ?
#
loop_
_entity_poly.entity_id
_entity_poly.type
_entity_poly.pdbx_seq_one_letter_code
_entity_poly.pdbx_strand_id
1 'polypeptide(L)'
;MWQNVVHAVSWLIGDGSKVRFWKDTFIPNLGPLELYATCEIPADLYNATAASFSLNGSWNWDFIRPFLDPPTCYSIAAVPAPLTNGDPDKPVWSCNSDGTFSISSAYSLLDGPSLDDFMDPLIPKLIWNWNGPERMKLFLWKVLHGRLLTNDERCRRGMIDDPLCPRCKAAPETLTHVLRDCEIVNDFWSPMIDDDNWVPFFSLGGLPWLLFNLSLPNMHPHLGDWRTVFIIAAWSI
;
A
#
# COMPACT_ATOMS: atom_id res chain seq x y z
N MET A 1 7.62 7.07 -10.42
CA MET A 1 7.86 5.65 -10.02
C MET A 1 9.20 5.50 -9.31
N TRP A 2 10.36 5.80 -9.92
CA TRP A 2 11.67 5.66 -9.24
C TRP A 2 11.78 6.44 -7.91
N GLN A 3 11.28 7.68 -7.87
CA GLN A 3 11.26 8.51 -6.66
C GLN A 3 10.50 7.86 -5.49
N ASN A 4 9.48 7.02 -5.76
CA ASN A 4 8.66 6.41 -4.72
C ASN A 4 9.27 5.11 -4.16
N VAL A 5 10.31 4.59 -4.81
CA VAL A 5 10.93 3.29 -4.52
C VAL A 5 12.36 3.49 -3.98
N VAL A 6 13.01 4.61 -4.31
CA VAL A 6 14.39 4.91 -3.90
C VAL A 6 14.59 4.93 -2.38
N HIS A 7 13.56 5.30 -1.61
CA HIS A 7 13.61 5.33 -0.15
C HIS A 7 13.76 3.95 0.49
N ALA A 8 13.39 2.89 -0.23
CA ALA A 8 13.56 1.52 0.21
C ALA A 8 14.92 0.93 -0.18
N VAL A 9 15.77 1.68 -0.90
CA VAL A 9 17.14 1.28 -1.17
C VAL A 9 18.04 1.75 -0.02
N SER A 10 18.73 0.81 0.61
CA SER A 10 19.78 1.06 1.58
C SER A 10 21.13 0.61 1.03
N TRP A 11 22.23 0.99 1.69
CA TRP A 11 23.58 0.60 1.31
C TRP A 11 24.18 -0.34 2.36
N LEU A 12 24.77 -1.43 1.88
CA LEU A 12 25.74 -2.20 2.63
C LEU A 12 27.12 -1.59 2.39
N ILE A 13 27.69 -1.03 3.46
CA ILE A 13 29.02 -0.43 3.42
C ILE A 13 30.08 -1.52 3.32
N GLY A 14 30.96 -1.38 2.34
CA GLY A 14 32.17 -2.17 2.21
C GLY A 14 33.41 -1.27 2.32
N ASP A 15 33.86 -0.71 1.19
CA ASP A 15 34.95 0.26 1.14
C ASP A 15 34.54 1.69 1.50
N GLY A 16 33.23 1.98 1.50
CA GLY A 16 32.67 3.29 1.83
C GLY A 16 32.98 4.37 0.81
N SER A 17 33.42 4.01 -0.39
CA SER A 17 33.82 4.95 -1.45
C SER A 17 32.65 5.55 -2.22
N LYS A 18 31.47 4.90 -2.19
CA LYS A 18 30.28 5.34 -2.94
C LYS A 18 29.17 5.86 -2.03
N VAL A 19 29.10 5.39 -0.79
CA VAL A 19 28.07 5.78 0.17
C VAL A 19 28.33 7.20 0.67
N ARG A 20 27.43 8.15 0.40
CA ARG A 20 27.48 9.51 0.95
C ARG A 20 26.99 9.47 2.39
N PHE A 21 27.86 9.79 3.33
CA PHE A 21 27.63 9.54 4.76
C PHE A 21 26.35 10.21 5.30
N TRP A 22 26.03 11.41 4.83
CA TRP A 22 24.86 12.16 5.33
C TRP A 22 23.57 11.90 4.55
N LYS A 23 23.68 11.55 3.27
CA LYS A 23 22.55 11.56 2.31
C LYS A 23 22.00 10.18 1.98
N ASP A 24 22.85 9.16 2.06
CA ASP A 24 22.46 7.81 1.71
C ASP A 24 22.08 7.02 2.97
N THR A 25 21.05 6.19 2.86
CA THR A 25 20.62 5.30 3.95
C THR A 25 21.52 4.07 3.99
N PHE A 26 22.25 3.87 5.08
CA PHE A 26 23.03 2.63 5.33
C PHE A 26 22.80 2.05 6.73
N ILE A 27 22.00 2.74 7.54
CA ILE A 27 21.59 2.27 8.88
C ILE A 27 20.16 1.74 8.76
N PRO A 28 19.91 0.46 9.12
CA PRO A 28 18.58 -0.12 9.05
C PRO A 28 17.55 0.70 9.85
N ASN A 29 16.41 1.01 9.23
CA ASN A 29 15.26 1.68 9.82
C ASN A 29 15.46 3.12 10.32
N LEU A 30 16.60 3.76 10.02
CA LEU A 30 16.86 5.15 10.44
C LEU A 30 16.67 6.15 9.28
N GLY A 31 17.04 5.79 8.06
CA GLY A 31 17.06 6.72 6.92
C GLY A 31 18.37 7.54 6.84
N PRO A 32 18.38 8.65 6.07
CA PRO A 32 19.54 9.52 5.94
C PRO A 32 19.92 10.23 7.25
N LEU A 33 21.21 10.27 7.56
CA LEU A 33 21.72 10.88 8.80
C LEU A 33 21.52 12.40 8.86
N GLU A 34 21.40 13.08 7.73
CA GLU A 34 21.15 14.53 7.69
C GLU A 34 19.86 14.96 8.42
N LEU A 35 18.87 14.05 8.51
CA LEU A 35 17.63 14.31 9.24
C LEU A 35 17.81 14.36 10.77
N TYR A 36 18.95 13.85 11.25
CA TYR A 36 19.30 13.76 12.68
C TYR A 36 20.43 14.73 13.06
N ALA A 37 20.86 15.59 12.12
CA ALA A 37 21.89 16.57 12.37
C ALA A 37 21.42 17.61 13.40
N THR A 38 22.18 17.77 14.49
CA THR A 38 21.85 18.71 15.58
C THR A 38 22.39 20.12 15.33
N CYS A 39 23.27 20.28 14.33
CA CYS A 39 23.85 21.55 13.91
C CYS A 39 24.18 21.52 12.41
N GLU A 40 24.61 22.67 11.87
CA GLU A 40 24.99 22.79 10.47
C GLU A 40 26.28 22.01 10.17
N ILE A 41 26.22 21.13 9.17
CA ILE A 41 27.37 20.31 8.75
C ILE A 41 28.19 21.09 7.72
N PRO A 42 29.51 21.24 7.89
CA PRO A 42 30.37 21.87 6.89
C PRO A 42 30.22 21.22 5.51
N ALA A 43 30.21 22.04 4.45
CA ALA A 43 29.95 21.58 3.08
C ALA A 43 30.88 20.45 2.60
N ASP A 44 32.14 20.49 3.04
CA ASP A 44 33.15 19.47 2.73
C ASP A 44 32.82 18.12 3.38
N LEU A 45 32.32 18.14 4.61
CA LEU A 45 31.89 16.94 5.34
C LEU A 45 30.53 16.44 4.86
N TYR A 46 29.63 17.35 4.51
CA TYR A 46 28.27 17.02 4.08
C TYR A 46 28.23 16.21 2.77
N ASN A 47 29.18 16.45 1.87
CA ASN A 47 29.32 15.70 0.61
C ASN A 47 30.33 14.55 0.69
N ALA A 48 30.97 14.34 1.84
CA ALA A 48 31.95 13.29 2.02
C ALA A 48 31.32 11.89 2.09
N THR A 49 32.13 10.90 1.71
CA THR A 49 31.72 9.49 1.70
C THR A 49 31.95 8.85 3.06
N ALA A 50 31.34 7.70 3.31
CA ALA A 50 31.52 6.94 4.56
C ALA A 50 33.00 6.63 4.85
N ALA A 51 33.82 6.39 3.82
CA ALA A 51 35.26 6.19 3.95
C ALA A 51 35.98 7.38 4.60
N SER A 52 35.49 8.61 4.41
CA SER A 52 36.09 9.83 5.00
C SER A 52 35.86 9.92 6.51
N PHE A 53 34.87 9.19 7.02
CA PHE A 53 34.53 9.12 8.44
C PHE A 53 35.07 7.83 9.09
N SER A 54 35.97 7.10 8.43
CA SER A 54 36.57 5.89 8.97
C SER A 54 38.09 5.90 8.91
N LEU A 55 38.72 5.30 9.92
CA LEU A 55 40.14 5.04 9.95
C LEU A 55 40.36 3.57 10.34
N ASN A 56 40.98 2.80 9.45
CA ASN A 56 41.36 1.40 9.68
C ASN A 56 40.20 0.50 10.18
N GLY A 57 39.01 0.61 9.58
CA GLY A 57 37.86 -0.21 9.96
C GLY A 57 37.19 0.21 11.27
N SER A 58 37.46 1.43 11.76
CA SER A 58 36.77 2.04 12.88
C SER A 58 36.19 3.40 12.49
N TRP A 59 35.02 3.74 13.03
CA TRP A 59 34.43 5.06 12.83
C TRP A 59 35.27 6.14 13.52
N ASN A 60 35.51 7.24 12.82
CA ASN A 60 36.19 8.41 13.34
C ASN A 60 35.19 9.31 14.07
N TRP A 61 34.99 9.03 15.35
CA TRP A 61 33.98 9.67 16.18
C TRP A 61 34.18 11.18 16.36
N ASP A 62 35.40 11.69 16.20
CA ASP A 62 35.70 13.12 16.31
C ASP A 62 35.00 13.94 15.22
N PHE A 63 34.75 13.33 14.05
CA PHE A 63 34.04 13.96 12.93
C PHE A 63 32.53 13.64 12.90
N ILE A 64 32.04 12.79 13.81
CA ILE A 64 30.64 12.32 13.83
C ILE A 64 29.88 12.89 15.03
N ARG A 65 30.42 12.70 16.24
CA ARG A 65 29.76 13.08 17.51
C ARG A 65 29.36 14.56 17.61
N PRO A 66 30.12 15.54 17.06
CA PRO A 66 29.73 16.95 17.16
C PRO A 66 28.41 17.29 16.46
N PHE A 67 27.96 16.46 15.52
CA PHE A 67 26.85 16.77 14.62
C PHE A 67 25.59 15.93 14.91
N LEU A 68 25.65 14.93 15.78
CA LEU A 68 24.58 13.94 15.99
C LEU A 68 24.26 13.76 17.46
N ASP A 69 23.00 13.39 17.74
CA ASP A 69 22.57 13.02 19.08
C ASP A 69 23.16 11.64 19.49
N PRO A 70 23.32 11.38 20.80
CA PRO A 70 23.89 10.12 21.28
C PRO A 70 23.14 8.85 20.79
N PRO A 71 21.80 8.79 20.79
CA PRO A 71 21.06 7.67 20.19
C PRO A 71 21.47 7.35 18.75
N THR A 72 21.54 8.36 17.87
CA THR A 72 21.97 8.17 16.48
C THR A 72 23.42 7.67 16.38
N CYS A 73 24.31 8.14 17.26
CA CYS A 73 25.68 7.63 17.33
C CYS A 73 25.74 6.14 17.69
N TYR A 74 24.86 5.66 18.57
CA TYR A 74 24.79 4.23 18.90
C TYR A 74 24.33 3.40 17.71
N SER A 75 23.39 3.90 16.91
CA SER A 75 22.97 3.24 15.67
C SER A 75 24.11 3.14 14.65
N ILE A 76 24.94 4.19 14.52
CA ILE A 76 26.14 4.15 13.66
C ILE A 76 27.14 3.11 14.19
N ALA A 77 27.34 3.04 15.51
CA ALA A 77 28.28 2.11 16.13
C ALA A 77 27.91 0.63 15.89
N ALA A 78 26.63 0.34 15.63
CA ALA A 78 26.16 -0.99 15.30
C ALA A 78 26.44 -1.40 13.83
N VAL A 79 26.80 -0.44 12.97
CA VAL A 79 27.17 -0.71 11.57
C VAL A 79 28.70 -0.84 11.46
N PRO A 80 29.23 -1.88 10.81
CA PRO A 80 30.66 -1.99 10.55
C PRO A 80 31.19 -0.78 9.79
N ALA A 81 32.29 -0.20 10.28
CA ALA A 81 32.92 0.92 9.60
C ALA A 81 33.65 0.44 8.33
N PRO A 82 33.73 1.29 7.29
CA PRO A 82 34.37 0.90 6.04
C PRO A 82 35.83 0.45 6.20
N LEU A 83 36.22 -0.56 5.41
CA LEU A 83 37.62 -0.98 5.30
C LEU A 83 38.17 -0.55 3.94
N THR A 84 39.34 0.11 3.93
CA THR A 84 39.97 0.64 2.70
C THR A 84 40.27 -0.45 1.64
N ASN A 85 40.39 -1.71 2.06
CA ASN A 85 40.54 -2.87 1.18
C ASN A 85 39.35 -3.83 1.25
N GLY A 86 38.17 -3.33 1.64
CA GLY A 86 36.94 -4.10 1.76
C GLY A 86 36.32 -4.43 0.40
N ASP A 87 35.23 -5.18 0.45
CA ASP A 87 34.36 -5.39 -0.71
C ASP A 87 33.80 -4.04 -1.21
N PRO A 88 33.40 -3.92 -2.49
CA PRO A 88 32.74 -2.73 -2.97
C PRO A 88 31.38 -2.53 -2.29
N ASP A 89 31.00 -1.26 -2.06
CA ASP A 89 29.68 -0.90 -1.56
C ASP A 89 28.55 -1.48 -2.43
N LYS A 90 27.50 -2.02 -1.80
CA LYS A 90 26.37 -2.68 -2.49
C LYS A 90 25.04 -2.05 -2.11
N PRO A 91 24.17 -1.71 -3.09
CA PRO A 91 22.79 -1.36 -2.78
C PRO A 91 22.03 -2.62 -2.34
N VAL A 92 21.15 -2.45 -1.35
CA VAL A 92 20.34 -3.50 -0.73
C VAL A 92 18.89 -3.03 -0.69
N TRP A 93 17.98 -3.96 -0.92
CA TRP A 93 16.54 -3.70 -0.88
C TRP A 93 15.99 -3.90 0.53
N SER A 94 15.48 -2.83 1.15
CA SER A 94 15.10 -2.83 2.56
C SER A 94 13.75 -3.50 2.85
N CYS A 95 12.94 -3.79 1.81
CA CYS A 95 11.61 -4.40 2.01
C CYS A 95 11.66 -5.93 2.14
N ASN A 96 12.79 -6.58 1.85
CA ASN A 96 12.97 -8.02 2.03
C ASN A 96 14.12 -8.29 3.02
N SER A 97 13.97 -9.28 3.89
CA SER A 97 14.97 -9.62 4.91
C SER A 97 16.28 -10.16 4.35
N ASP A 98 16.26 -10.70 3.14
CA ASP A 98 17.43 -11.16 2.39
C ASP A 98 18.12 -10.04 1.61
N GLY A 99 17.56 -8.83 1.63
CA GLY A 99 18.10 -7.68 0.91
C GLY A 99 17.90 -7.72 -0.60
N THR A 100 17.19 -8.72 -1.14
CA THR A 100 17.02 -8.89 -2.59
C THR A 100 15.89 -8.03 -3.11
N PHE A 101 16.11 -7.40 -4.26
CA PHE A 101 15.04 -6.68 -4.95
C PHE A 101 14.09 -7.66 -5.62
N SER A 102 12.78 -7.47 -5.40
CA SER A 102 11.75 -8.18 -6.15
C SER A 102 10.65 -7.23 -6.59
N ILE A 103 10.15 -7.42 -7.81
CA ILE A 103 9.01 -6.64 -8.35
C ILE A 103 7.83 -6.71 -7.40
N SER A 104 7.55 -7.89 -6.83
CA SER A 104 6.46 -8.09 -5.85
C SER A 104 6.59 -7.14 -4.66
N SER A 105 7.75 -7.12 -3.99
CA SER A 105 7.96 -6.26 -2.82
C SER A 105 7.96 -4.77 -3.15
N ALA A 106 8.42 -4.39 -4.35
CA ALA A 106 8.33 -3.02 -4.84
C ALA A 106 6.87 -2.59 -5.07
N TYR A 107 6.03 -3.46 -5.63
CA TYR A 107 4.59 -3.18 -5.74
C TYR A 107 3.92 -3.10 -4.37
N SER A 108 4.23 -4.01 -3.44
CA SER A 108 3.68 -3.96 -2.08
C SER A 108 4.03 -2.66 -1.35
N LEU A 109 5.26 -2.14 -1.54
CA LEU A 109 5.66 -0.84 -1.00
C LEU A 109 4.82 0.31 -1.59
N LEU A 110 4.50 0.25 -2.89
CA LEU A 110 3.79 1.30 -3.60
C LEU A 110 2.27 1.27 -3.37
N ASP A 111 1.69 0.08 -3.23
CA ASP A 111 0.25 -0.11 -3.06
C ASP A 111 -0.22 0.18 -1.61
N GLY A 112 0.71 0.26 -0.65
CA GLY A 112 0.39 0.47 0.77
C GLY A 112 -0.29 -0.76 1.39
N PRO A 113 -0.90 -0.64 2.59
CA PRO A 113 -1.69 -1.71 3.17
C PRO A 113 -2.81 -2.08 2.22
N SER A 114 -2.78 -3.32 1.72
CA SER A 114 -3.79 -3.81 0.81
C SER A 114 -5.05 -4.14 1.59
N LEU A 115 -6.22 -4.09 0.93
CA LEU A 115 -7.45 -4.62 1.53
C LEU A 115 -7.29 -6.09 1.94
N ASP A 116 -6.40 -6.82 1.26
CA ASP A 116 -6.09 -8.23 1.50
C ASP A 116 -5.49 -8.46 2.89
N ASP A 117 -4.73 -7.48 3.41
CA ASP A 117 -4.06 -7.58 4.72
C ASP A 117 -5.06 -7.56 5.89
N PHE A 118 -6.26 -7.02 5.67
CA PHE A 118 -7.33 -6.93 6.67
C PHE A 118 -8.53 -7.83 6.36
N MET A 119 -8.44 -8.63 5.29
CA MET A 119 -9.56 -9.42 4.81
C MET A 119 -9.68 -10.74 5.58
N ASP A 120 -10.85 -11.00 6.16
CA ASP A 120 -11.15 -12.28 6.79
C ASP A 120 -11.00 -13.43 5.76
N PRO A 121 -10.20 -14.48 6.07
CA PRO A 121 -10.00 -15.64 5.19
C PRO A 121 -11.28 -16.39 4.80
N LEU A 122 -12.39 -16.19 5.51
CA LEU A 122 -13.70 -16.75 5.16
C LEU A 122 -14.31 -16.07 3.92
N ILE A 123 -13.92 -14.84 3.61
CA ILE A 123 -14.54 -14.05 2.53
C ILE A 123 -14.22 -14.62 1.14
N PRO A 124 -12.94 -14.91 0.79
CA PRO A 124 -12.64 -15.63 -0.45
C PRO A 124 -13.39 -16.97 -0.53
N LYS A 125 -13.46 -17.72 0.58
CA LYS A 125 -14.14 -19.02 0.61
C LYS A 125 -15.63 -18.87 0.31
N LEU A 126 -16.28 -17.82 0.81
CA LEU A 126 -17.67 -17.53 0.45
C LEU A 126 -17.78 -17.40 -1.08
N ILE A 127 -17.05 -16.47 -1.70
CA ILE A 127 -17.16 -16.23 -3.16
C ILE A 127 -16.94 -17.51 -3.97
N TRP A 128 -15.89 -18.28 -3.66
CA TRP A 128 -15.52 -19.45 -4.43
C TRP A 128 -16.42 -20.67 -4.19
N ASN A 129 -16.98 -20.82 -2.99
CA ASN A 129 -17.92 -21.90 -2.66
C ASN A 129 -19.36 -21.65 -3.16
N TRP A 130 -19.68 -20.47 -3.67
CA TRP A 130 -21.00 -20.20 -4.24
C TRP A 130 -21.19 -20.98 -5.55
N ASN A 131 -22.36 -21.59 -5.75
CA ASN A 131 -22.63 -22.51 -6.87
C ASN A 131 -23.05 -21.81 -8.18
N GLY A 132 -22.64 -20.55 -8.40
CA GLY A 132 -23.00 -19.80 -9.60
C GLY A 132 -21.90 -19.68 -10.65
N PRO A 133 -22.14 -18.94 -11.75
CA PRO A 133 -21.22 -18.81 -12.86
C PRO A 133 -19.86 -18.21 -12.46
N GLU A 134 -18.77 -18.76 -12.99
CA GLU A 134 -17.39 -18.30 -12.71
C GLU A 134 -17.18 -16.82 -13.02
N ARG A 135 -17.83 -16.29 -14.07
CA ARG A 135 -17.75 -14.85 -14.42
C ARG A 135 -18.25 -13.93 -13.29
N MET A 136 -19.27 -14.36 -12.55
CA MET A 136 -19.83 -13.60 -11.43
C MET A 136 -18.93 -13.71 -10.20
N LYS A 137 -18.30 -14.88 -9.96
CA LYS A 137 -17.26 -15.02 -8.92
C LYS A 137 -16.08 -14.10 -9.17
N LEU A 138 -15.59 -14.06 -10.43
CA LEU A 138 -14.51 -13.17 -10.84
C LEU A 138 -14.89 -11.68 -10.70
N PHE A 139 -16.15 -11.34 -10.95
CA PHE A 139 -16.65 -9.99 -10.67
C PHE A 139 -16.61 -9.65 -9.20
N LEU A 140 -17.19 -10.50 -8.34
CA LEU A 140 -17.15 -10.30 -6.89
C LEU A 140 -15.72 -10.21 -6.37
N TRP A 141 -14.81 -11.01 -6.91
CA TRP A 141 -13.38 -10.92 -6.62
C TRP A 141 -12.81 -9.54 -6.97
N LYS A 142 -13.12 -9.01 -8.17
CA LYS A 142 -12.70 -7.64 -8.52
C LYS A 142 -13.31 -6.58 -7.61
N VAL A 143 -14.58 -6.74 -7.24
CA VAL A 143 -15.28 -5.82 -6.32
C VAL A 143 -14.60 -5.82 -4.96
N LEU A 144 -14.31 -7.02 -4.43
CA LEU A 144 -13.65 -7.24 -3.16
C LEU A 144 -12.31 -6.51 -3.06
N HIS A 145 -11.49 -6.62 -4.11
CA HIS A 145 -10.17 -5.98 -4.14
C HIS A 145 -10.22 -4.50 -4.55
N GLY A 146 -11.40 -3.89 -4.75
CA GLY A 146 -11.49 -2.52 -5.23
C GLY A 146 -10.95 -2.32 -6.65
N ARG A 147 -10.94 -3.38 -7.47
CA ARG A 147 -10.28 -3.42 -8.79
C ARG A 147 -11.25 -3.27 -9.97
N LEU A 148 -12.47 -2.81 -9.72
CA LEU A 148 -13.34 -2.36 -10.80
C LEU A 148 -12.79 -1.06 -11.39
N LEU A 149 -12.76 -0.98 -12.71
CA LEU A 149 -12.22 0.17 -13.43
C LEU A 149 -13.29 1.28 -13.53
N THR A 150 -13.71 1.81 -12.37
CA THR A 150 -14.66 2.91 -12.30
C THR A 150 -14.01 4.23 -12.72
N ASN A 151 -14.79 5.27 -13.06
CA ASN A 151 -14.22 6.56 -13.43
C ASN A 151 -13.38 7.20 -12.30
N ASP A 152 -13.76 7.00 -11.03
CA ASP A 152 -12.93 7.42 -9.90
C ASP A 152 -11.53 6.77 -9.94
N GLU A 153 -11.47 5.45 -10.16
CA GLU A 153 -10.21 4.72 -10.27
C GLU A 153 -9.43 5.08 -11.54
N ARG A 154 -10.12 5.34 -12.66
CA ARG A 154 -9.49 5.81 -13.91
C ARG A 154 -8.88 7.20 -13.74
N CYS A 155 -9.56 8.09 -13.03
CA CYS A 155 -9.07 9.42 -12.69
C CYS A 155 -7.85 9.34 -11.76
N ARG A 156 -7.93 8.50 -10.72
CA ARG A 156 -6.80 8.22 -9.81
C ARG A 156 -5.56 7.72 -10.54
N ARG A 157 -5.75 6.93 -11.61
CA ARG A 157 -4.68 6.42 -12.49
C ARG A 157 -4.24 7.39 -13.59
N GLY A 158 -4.81 8.59 -13.66
CA GLY A 158 -4.50 9.59 -14.69
C GLY A 158 -4.92 9.18 -16.11
N MET A 159 -5.92 8.31 -16.24
CA MET A 159 -6.44 7.87 -17.54
C MET A 159 -7.52 8.80 -18.10
N ILE A 160 -8.21 9.52 -17.21
CA ILE A 160 -9.25 10.51 -17.51
C ILE A 160 -9.18 11.64 -16.48
N ASP A 161 -9.81 12.78 -16.77
CA ASP A 161 -9.80 13.95 -15.89
C ASP A 161 -11.07 14.12 -15.05
N ASP A 162 -12.18 13.47 -15.46
CA ASP A 162 -13.48 13.61 -14.80
C ASP A 162 -13.92 12.28 -14.17
N PRO A 163 -14.05 12.21 -12.83
CA PRO A 163 -14.48 10.99 -12.15
C PRO A 163 -16.00 10.80 -12.13
N LEU A 164 -16.81 11.71 -12.66
CA LEU A 164 -18.27 11.66 -12.55
C LEU A 164 -18.89 10.37 -13.10
N CYS A 165 -19.92 9.89 -12.40
CA CYS A 165 -20.71 8.75 -12.83
C CYS A 165 -21.45 9.04 -14.14
N PRO A 166 -21.33 8.19 -15.17
CA PRO A 166 -21.98 8.43 -16.45
C PRO A 166 -23.51 8.30 -16.39
N ARG A 167 -24.05 7.66 -15.33
CA ARG A 167 -25.49 7.44 -15.15
C ARG A 167 -26.18 8.66 -14.52
N CYS A 168 -25.79 9.03 -13.29
CA CYS A 168 -26.40 10.13 -12.56
C CYS A 168 -25.75 11.49 -12.84
N LYS A 169 -24.47 11.50 -13.24
CA LYS A 169 -23.65 12.72 -13.42
C LYS A 169 -23.57 13.64 -12.20
N ALA A 170 -23.96 13.17 -11.02
CA ALA A 170 -24.08 13.97 -9.80
C ALA A 170 -22.93 13.73 -8.80
N ALA A 171 -22.28 12.56 -8.86
CA ALA A 171 -21.20 12.18 -7.95
C ALA A 171 -20.10 11.37 -8.66
N PRO A 172 -18.88 11.29 -8.09
CA PRO A 172 -17.83 10.41 -8.59
C PRO A 172 -18.29 8.95 -8.69
N GLU A 173 -17.92 8.28 -9.77
CA GLU A 173 -18.15 6.85 -9.96
C GLU A 173 -17.20 6.04 -9.09
N THR A 174 -17.46 5.99 -7.79
CA THR A 174 -16.78 5.06 -6.90
C THR A 174 -17.37 3.65 -7.02
N LEU A 175 -16.69 2.64 -6.49
CA LEU A 175 -17.21 1.27 -6.47
C LEU A 175 -18.57 1.15 -5.77
N THR A 176 -18.73 1.78 -4.60
CA THR A 176 -20.01 1.76 -3.88
C THR A 176 -21.07 2.57 -4.63
N HIS A 177 -20.68 3.66 -5.29
CA HIS A 177 -21.62 4.48 -6.05
C HIS A 177 -22.16 3.73 -7.26
N VAL A 178 -21.29 3.12 -8.09
CA VAL A 178 -21.73 2.41 -9.29
C VAL A 178 -22.57 1.18 -8.97
N LEU A 179 -22.33 0.52 -7.83
CA LEU A 179 -23.07 -0.68 -7.43
C LEU A 179 -24.29 -0.39 -6.56
N ARG A 180 -24.42 0.80 -5.96
CA ARG A 180 -25.46 1.07 -4.97
C ARG A 180 -25.93 2.53 -4.88
N ASP A 181 -25.01 3.47 -4.62
CA ASP A 181 -25.42 4.84 -4.22
C ASP A 181 -25.86 5.73 -5.39
N CYS A 182 -25.61 5.31 -6.63
CA CYS A 182 -26.16 5.97 -7.80
C CYS A 182 -27.70 5.95 -7.74
N GLU A 183 -28.34 7.10 -7.90
CA GLU A 183 -29.81 7.23 -7.84
C GLU A 183 -30.52 6.22 -8.77
N ILE A 184 -29.99 6.03 -9.98
CA ILE A 184 -30.51 5.09 -10.98
C ILE A 184 -30.38 3.63 -10.50
N VAL A 185 -29.35 3.33 -9.71
CA VAL A 185 -29.08 1.99 -9.18
C VAL A 185 -29.83 1.76 -7.88
N ASN A 186 -30.07 2.79 -7.08
CA ASN A 186 -30.90 2.72 -5.88
C ASN A 186 -32.33 2.29 -6.23
N ASP A 187 -32.92 2.87 -7.29
CA ASP A 187 -34.24 2.48 -7.78
C ASP A 187 -34.30 1.00 -8.21
N PHE A 188 -33.18 0.45 -8.70
CA PHE A 188 -33.07 -0.97 -9.05
C PHE A 188 -33.06 -1.89 -7.83
N TRP A 189 -32.40 -1.48 -6.74
CA TRP A 189 -32.34 -2.24 -5.49
C TRP A 189 -33.63 -2.18 -4.69
N SER A 190 -34.33 -1.05 -4.73
CA SER A 190 -35.49 -0.77 -3.89
C SER A 190 -36.55 -1.88 -3.78
N PRO A 191 -36.99 -2.53 -4.87
CA PRO A 191 -37.99 -3.60 -4.78
C PRO A 191 -37.47 -4.93 -4.20
N MET A 192 -36.15 -5.08 -4.02
CA MET A 192 -35.53 -6.32 -3.54
C MET A 192 -35.18 -6.29 -2.05
N ILE A 193 -35.21 -5.10 -1.44
CA ILE A 193 -34.81 -4.86 -0.06
C ILE A 193 -36.06 -4.71 0.82
N ASP A 194 -36.09 -5.40 1.95
CA ASP A 194 -37.14 -5.23 2.96
C ASP A 194 -36.91 -4.01 3.86
N ASP A 195 -37.95 -3.56 4.55
CA ASP A 195 -37.89 -2.36 5.40
C ASP A 195 -36.84 -2.49 6.52
N ASP A 196 -36.66 -3.71 7.06
CA ASP A 196 -35.73 -3.99 8.16
C ASP A 196 -34.25 -3.91 7.73
N ASN A 197 -33.92 -4.26 6.48
CA ASN A 197 -32.55 -4.21 5.97
C ASN A 197 -32.24 -2.97 5.13
N TRP A 198 -33.21 -2.08 4.88
CA TRP A 198 -32.98 -0.84 4.14
C TRP A 198 -31.85 0.01 4.73
N VAL A 199 -31.94 0.34 6.01
CA VAL A 199 -30.92 1.18 6.68
C VAL A 199 -29.54 0.51 6.68
N PRO A 200 -29.39 -0.76 7.12
CA PRO A 200 -28.11 -1.48 7.02
C PRO A 200 -27.53 -1.51 5.60
N PHE A 201 -28.37 -1.71 4.58
CA PHE A 201 -27.94 -1.83 3.20
C PHE A 201 -27.27 -0.55 2.67
N PHE A 202 -27.81 0.63 3.01
CA PHE A 202 -27.25 1.91 2.55
C PHE A 202 -26.22 2.53 3.51
N SER A 203 -26.15 2.07 4.76
CA SER A 203 -25.23 2.66 5.76
C SER A 203 -23.80 2.11 5.71
N LEU A 204 -23.60 0.89 5.22
CA LEU A 204 -22.28 0.27 5.16
C LEU A 204 -21.50 0.75 3.92
N GLY A 205 -20.18 0.97 3.98
CA GLY A 205 -19.39 1.34 2.80
C GLY A 205 -18.61 0.13 2.24
N GLY A 206 -18.35 0.10 0.93
CA GLY A 206 -17.32 -0.76 0.32
C GLY A 206 -17.39 -2.24 0.72
N LEU A 207 -16.31 -2.76 1.32
CA LEU A 207 -16.20 -4.15 1.75
C LEU A 207 -17.25 -4.57 2.79
N PRO A 208 -17.43 -3.86 3.93
CA PRO A 208 -18.50 -4.16 4.88
C PRO A 208 -19.88 -4.34 4.24
N TRP A 209 -20.23 -3.53 3.24
CA TRP A 209 -21.50 -3.66 2.51
C TRP A 209 -21.60 -4.97 1.72
N LEU A 210 -20.53 -5.34 0.99
CA LEU A 210 -20.49 -6.60 0.25
C LEU A 210 -20.63 -7.80 1.19
N LEU A 211 -19.93 -7.77 2.33
CA LEU A 211 -19.93 -8.85 3.31
C LEU A 211 -21.27 -9.04 4.00
N PHE A 212 -21.89 -7.93 4.40
CA PHE A 212 -23.23 -7.94 4.97
C PHE A 212 -24.19 -8.70 4.04
N ASN A 213 -24.23 -8.33 2.76
CA ASN A 213 -25.13 -8.96 1.79
C ASN A 213 -24.78 -10.41 1.45
N LEU A 214 -23.50 -10.78 1.44
CA LEU A 214 -23.08 -12.17 1.22
C LEU A 214 -23.30 -13.08 2.43
N SER A 215 -23.51 -12.51 3.61
CA SER A 215 -23.66 -13.25 4.88
C SER A 215 -25.11 -13.34 5.35
N LEU A 216 -26.03 -12.54 4.79
CA LEU A 216 -27.45 -12.55 5.16
C LEU A 216 -28.18 -13.79 4.61
N PRO A 217 -28.74 -14.66 5.49
CA PRO A 217 -29.61 -15.72 5.05
C PRO A 217 -31.02 -15.16 4.80
N ASN A 218 -31.44 -15.11 3.54
CA ASN A 218 -32.81 -14.81 3.07
C ASN A 218 -33.40 -13.46 3.56
N MET A 219 -33.04 -12.36 2.89
CA MET A 219 -33.56 -11.01 3.11
C MET A 219 -35.01 -10.80 2.66
N HIS A 220 -35.55 -11.65 1.79
CA HIS A 220 -36.96 -11.57 1.39
C HIS A 220 -37.55 -12.96 1.18
N PRO A 221 -38.68 -13.32 1.84
CA PRO A 221 -39.23 -14.68 1.79
C PRO A 221 -39.57 -15.19 0.39
N HIS A 222 -39.87 -14.29 -0.54
CA HIS A 222 -40.34 -14.62 -1.89
C HIS A 222 -39.27 -14.60 -2.98
N LEU A 223 -38.08 -14.04 -2.71
CA LEU A 223 -37.01 -13.91 -3.71
C LEU A 223 -36.02 -15.10 -3.70
N GLY A 224 -36.20 -16.03 -2.76
CA GLY A 224 -35.32 -17.18 -2.59
C GLY A 224 -34.04 -16.82 -1.82
N ASP A 225 -32.94 -17.51 -2.13
CA ASP A 225 -31.64 -17.27 -1.50
C ASP A 225 -31.13 -15.86 -1.83
N TRP A 226 -31.18 -14.96 -0.84
CA TRP A 226 -30.76 -13.56 -0.99
C TRP A 226 -29.35 -13.43 -1.54
N ARG A 227 -28.45 -14.29 -1.10
CA ARG A 227 -27.07 -14.27 -1.56
C ARG A 227 -26.97 -14.43 -3.07
N THR A 228 -27.74 -15.36 -3.63
CA THR A 228 -27.81 -15.57 -5.08
C THR A 228 -28.46 -14.39 -5.79
N VAL A 229 -29.55 -13.85 -5.25
CA VAL A 229 -30.25 -12.67 -5.81
C VAL A 229 -29.33 -11.46 -5.85
N PHE A 230 -28.67 -11.15 -4.72
CA PHE A 230 -27.75 -10.04 -4.58
C PHE A 230 -26.58 -10.12 -5.57
N ILE A 231 -25.96 -11.30 -5.72
CA ILE A 231 -24.84 -11.47 -6.67
C ILE A 231 -25.30 -11.25 -8.11
N ILE A 232 -26.47 -11.77 -8.48
CA ILE A 232 -27.02 -11.61 -9.83
C ILE A 232 -27.38 -10.15 -10.08
N ALA A 233 -28.03 -9.49 -9.12
CA ALA A 233 -28.42 -8.09 -9.17
C ALA A 233 -27.18 -7.19 -9.30
N ALA A 234 -26.17 -7.38 -8.45
CA ALA A 234 -24.90 -6.64 -8.49
C ALA A 234 -24.16 -6.80 -9.82
N TRP A 235 -24.20 -7.99 -10.44
CA TRP A 235 -23.62 -8.23 -11.75
C TRP A 235 -24.42 -7.59 -12.91
N SER A 236 -25.72 -7.39 -12.73
CA SER A 236 -26.61 -6.84 -13.78
C SER A 236 -26.61 -5.32 -13.88
N ILE A 237 -26.08 -4.65 -12.86
CA ILE A 237 -25.91 -3.18 -12.81
C ILE A 237 -24.81 -2.76 -13.79
#